data_AF-A0A1J8NNK8-F1
#
_entry.id   AF-A0A1J8NNK8-F1
#
_cell.length_a   1.000
_cell.length_b   1.000
_cell.length_c   1.000
_cell.angle_alpha   90.00
_cell.angle_beta   90.00
_cell.angle_gamma   90.00
#
_symmetry.space_group_name_H-M   'P 1'
#
loop_
_entity.id
_entity.type
_entity.pdbx_description
1 polymer ?
#
loop_
_entity_poly.entity_id
_entity_poly.type
_entity_poly.pdbx_seq_one_letter_code
_entity_poly.pdbx_strand_id
1 'polypeptide(L)'
;MFNLARSNDINPAYFSYSAINLSTDVMTPLIHIIRDYDPSFRKNYQMLSDTLPGVLTGDTLAIQQFTEILNSINDKVTYIKSQSITTRNQLSNIRDDLAQSIRDTKTTLEKLTAEKEGLNGQKEVIERQIKAKKAEIDGYMTVFWIFSWIIALILESIKPFDAALNEIKDKLVAKEREIENLDNNEKKIQQLLDQSIELFNSNQQLCTQCDAMQGNINNIQDSLKRIDLESHFLKPKLMTLEKDWSGLMNITHTN
;
A
#
# COMPACT_ATOMS: atom_id res chain seq x y z
N MET A 1 -16.62 0.11 41.86
CA MET A 1 -16.06 -0.93 40.98
C MET A 1 -15.93 -0.32 39.60
N PHE A 2 -14.73 0.13 39.23
CA PHE A 2 -14.48 0.64 37.88
C PHE A 2 -14.17 -0.57 36.99
N ASN A 3 -15.02 -0.79 35.99
CA ASN A 3 -14.78 -1.77 34.94
C ASN A 3 -13.56 -1.32 34.13
N LEU A 4 -12.43 -1.99 34.37
CA LEU A 4 -11.27 -2.01 33.49
C LEU A 4 -11.69 -2.72 32.20
N ALA A 5 -12.21 -1.95 31.24
CA ALA A 5 -12.33 -2.42 29.87
C ALA A 5 -10.89 -2.66 29.37
N ARG A 6 -10.59 -3.95 29.20
CA ARG A 6 -9.33 -4.48 28.67
C ARG A 6 -8.94 -3.75 27.39
N SER A 7 -7.66 -3.40 27.32
CA SER A 7 -6.96 -3.06 26.08
C SER A 7 -7.03 -4.23 25.09
N ASN A 8 -6.76 -3.88 23.82
CA ASN A 8 -6.52 -4.74 22.66
C ASN A 8 -7.71 -4.86 21.71
N ASP A 9 -8.03 -3.77 21.03
CA ASP A 9 -8.57 -3.81 19.67
C ASP A 9 -7.65 -2.98 18.76
N ILE A 10 -6.37 -3.38 18.66
CA ILE A 10 -5.57 -3.01 17.48
C ILE A 10 -6.11 -3.89 16.36
N ASN A 11 -6.81 -3.27 15.41
CA ASN A 11 -7.50 -3.93 14.31
C ASN A 11 -6.57 -4.96 13.60
N PRO A 12 -6.96 -6.24 13.48
CA PRO A 12 -6.12 -7.31 12.90
C PRO A 12 -5.61 -7.05 11.47
N ALA A 13 -6.23 -6.13 10.72
CA ALA A 13 -5.73 -5.69 9.41
C ALA A 13 -4.31 -5.06 9.48
N TYR A 14 -3.97 -4.46 10.63
CA TYR A 14 -2.68 -3.78 10.86
C TYR A 14 -1.46 -4.72 10.73
N PHE A 15 -1.60 -5.99 11.09
CA PHE A 15 -0.49 -6.94 11.04
C PHE A 15 -0.21 -7.50 9.65
N SER A 16 -1.15 -7.37 8.70
CA SER A 16 -1.05 -8.13 7.45
C SER A 16 -0.05 -7.55 6.44
N TYR A 17 0.22 -6.24 6.48
CA TYR A 17 1.02 -5.56 5.44
C TYR A 17 2.31 -4.91 5.94
N SER A 18 2.59 -4.92 7.25
CA SER A 18 3.82 -4.33 7.82
C SER A 18 5.13 -4.96 7.34
N ALA A 19 5.06 -6.17 6.78
CA ALA A 19 6.21 -6.93 6.26
C ALA A 19 6.19 -7.09 4.73
N ILE A 20 5.14 -6.62 4.04
CA ILE A 20 5.02 -6.78 2.59
C ILE A 20 5.81 -5.68 1.89
N ASN A 21 6.68 -6.08 0.97
CA ASN A 21 7.32 -5.20 0.01
C ASN A 21 6.56 -5.31 -1.30
N LEU A 22 5.68 -4.36 -1.60
CA LEU A 22 4.79 -4.43 -2.77
C LEU A 22 5.54 -4.58 -4.10
N SER A 23 6.73 -3.97 -4.24
CA SER A 23 7.54 -4.14 -5.44
C SER A 23 8.08 -5.57 -5.57
N THR A 24 8.58 -6.13 -4.47
CA THR A 24 9.18 -7.49 -4.47
C THR A 24 8.14 -8.60 -4.48
N ASP A 25 7.11 -8.49 -3.65
CA ASP A 25 6.19 -9.59 -3.38
C ASP A 25 5.04 -9.64 -4.41
N VAL A 26 4.69 -8.50 -5.03
CA VAL A 26 3.55 -8.40 -5.93
C VAL A 26 3.97 -8.16 -7.38
N MET A 27 4.87 -7.19 -7.63
CA MET A 27 5.24 -6.81 -9.01
C MET A 27 6.37 -7.63 -9.62
N THR A 28 7.38 -8.02 -8.83
CA THR A 28 8.56 -8.74 -9.33
C THR A 28 8.24 -10.05 -10.06
N PRO A 29 7.30 -10.91 -9.58
CA PRO A 29 6.91 -12.11 -10.32
C PRO A 29 6.46 -11.82 -11.77
N LEU A 30 5.64 -10.79 -11.96
CA LEU A 30 5.19 -10.37 -13.29
C LEU A 30 6.35 -9.83 -14.13
N ILE A 31 7.22 -9.01 -13.53
CA ILE A 31 8.40 -8.46 -14.21
C ILE A 31 9.32 -9.58 -14.70
N HIS A 32 9.56 -10.61 -13.88
CA HIS A 32 10.36 -11.77 -14.28
C HIS A 32 9.72 -12.52 -15.46
N ILE A 33 8.41 -12.75 -15.44
CA ILE A 33 7.71 -13.40 -16.56
C ILE A 33 7.94 -12.67 -17.89
N ILE A 34 7.94 -11.34 -17.86
CA ILE A 34 8.16 -10.51 -19.06
C ILE A 34 9.63 -10.55 -19.47
N ARG A 35 10.55 -10.30 -18.53
CA ARG A 35 12.01 -10.25 -18.80
C ARG A 35 12.55 -11.59 -19.27
N ASP A 36 12.11 -12.69 -18.68
CA ASP A 36 12.52 -14.05 -19.06
C ASP A 36 12.05 -14.42 -20.48
N TYR A 37 10.99 -13.79 -20.96
CA TYR A 37 10.49 -14.00 -22.31
C TYR A 37 11.22 -13.15 -23.38
N ASP A 38 11.89 -12.04 -23.01
CA ASP A 38 12.55 -11.14 -23.97
C ASP A 38 13.49 -11.86 -24.96
N PRO A 39 14.37 -12.80 -24.55
CA PRO A 39 15.21 -13.53 -25.50
C PRO A 39 14.39 -14.36 -26.51
N SER A 40 13.29 -14.95 -26.04
CA SER A 40 12.39 -15.75 -26.88
C SER A 40 11.59 -14.87 -27.84
N PHE A 41 11.11 -13.71 -27.38
CA PHE A 41 10.46 -12.73 -28.25
C PHE A 41 11.41 -12.28 -29.36
N ARG A 42 12.64 -11.88 -29.04
CA ARG A 42 13.65 -11.43 -30.02
C ARG A 42 13.94 -12.51 -31.06
N LYS A 43 14.08 -13.77 -30.62
CA LYS A 43 14.26 -14.90 -31.53
C LYS A 43 13.05 -15.08 -32.45
N ASN A 44 11.84 -15.08 -31.91
CA ASN A 44 10.61 -15.22 -32.70
C ASN A 44 10.45 -14.06 -33.69
N TYR A 45 10.76 -12.83 -33.27
CA TYR A 45 10.74 -11.65 -34.13
C TYR A 45 11.72 -11.75 -35.30
N GLN A 46 12.95 -12.23 -35.03
CA GLN A 46 13.93 -12.49 -36.08
C GLN A 46 13.41 -13.54 -37.06
N MET A 47 12.82 -14.64 -36.58
CA MET A 47 12.23 -15.66 -37.44
C MET A 47 11.07 -15.12 -38.29
N LEU A 48 10.22 -14.24 -37.75
CA LEU A 48 9.19 -13.54 -38.54
C LEU A 48 9.83 -12.68 -39.64
N SER A 49 10.89 -11.95 -39.32
CA SER A 49 11.61 -11.10 -40.28
C SER A 49 12.27 -11.90 -41.39
N ASP A 50 12.89 -13.04 -41.05
CA ASP A 50 13.56 -13.93 -41.99
C ASP A 50 12.57 -14.65 -42.92
N THR A 51 11.37 -14.97 -42.41
CA THR A 51 10.31 -15.67 -43.16
C THR A 51 9.50 -14.71 -44.05
N LEU A 52 9.50 -13.40 -43.72
CA LEU A 52 8.70 -12.38 -44.39
C LEU A 52 8.86 -12.36 -45.93
N PRO A 53 10.07 -12.47 -46.54
CA PRO A 53 10.19 -12.48 -48.00
C PRO A 53 9.38 -13.60 -48.68
N GLY A 54 9.35 -14.80 -48.12
CA GLY A 54 8.56 -15.93 -48.65
C GLY A 54 7.05 -15.70 -48.48
N VAL A 55 6.66 -15.10 -47.35
CA VAL A 55 5.26 -14.67 -47.10
C VAL A 55 4.82 -13.68 -48.17
N LEU A 56 5.66 -12.70 -48.51
CA LEU A 56 5.35 -11.69 -49.54
C LEU A 56 5.23 -12.26 -50.96
N THR A 57 5.83 -13.41 -51.24
CA THR A 57 5.68 -14.12 -52.53
C THR A 57 4.52 -15.12 -52.54
N GLY A 58 3.74 -15.20 -51.46
CA GLY A 58 2.62 -16.13 -51.35
C GLY A 58 3.03 -17.59 -51.08
N ASP A 59 4.26 -17.83 -50.62
CA ASP A 59 4.70 -19.17 -50.26
C ASP A 59 3.88 -19.70 -49.08
N THR A 60 3.13 -20.78 -49.32
CA THR A 60 2.22 -21.36 -48.33
C THR A 60 2.95 -21.88 -47.09
N LEU A 61 4.15 -22.44 -47.24
CA LEU A 61 4.93 -22.93 -46.11
C LEU A 61 5.44 -21.75 -45.27
N ALA A 62 5.90 -20.68 -45.92
CA ALA A 62 6.34 -19.46 -45.24
C ALA A 62 5.18 -18.80 -44.48
N ILE A 63 3.98 -18.73 -45.08
CA ILE A 63 2.77 -18.21 -44.42
C ILE A 63 2.39 -19.06 -43.20
N GLN A 64 2.46 -20.38 -43.31
CA GLN A 64 2.18 -21.27 -42.18
C GLN A 64 3.17 -21.05 -41.04
N GLN A 65 4.48 -21.07 -41.32
CA GLN A 65 5.52 -20.85 -40.30
C GLN A 65 5.38 -19.47 -39.65
N PHE A 66 5.15 -18.42 -40.45
CA PHE A 66 4.94 -17.07 -39.95
C PHE A 66 3.72 -17.00 -39.01
N THR A 67 2.63 -17.66 -39.38
CA THR A 67 1.40 -17.73 -38.57
C THR A 67 1.63 -18.47 -37.25
N GLU A 68 2.36 -19.59 -37.27
CA GLU A 68 2.69 -20.36 -36.07
C GLU A 68 3.54 -19.55 -35.08
N ILE A 69 4.57 -18.84 -35.58
CA ILE A 69 5.41 -17.98 -34.75
C ILE A 69 4.59 -16.83 -34.15
N LEU A 70 3.73 -16.19 -34.96
CA LEU A 70 2.90 -15.09 -34.51
C LEU A 70 1.90 -15.54 -33.43
N ASN A 71 1.31 -16.73 -33.57
CA ASN A 71 0.44 -17.33 -32.57
C ASN A 71 1.20 -17.61 -31.26
N SER A 72 2.44 -18.11 -31.33
CA SER A 72 3.27 -18.32 -30.14
C SER A 72 3.54 -17.01 -29.38
N ILE A 73 3.80 -15.92 -30.10
CA ILE A 73 3.93 -14.58 -29.47
C ILE A 73 2.59 -14.18 -28.83
N ASN A 74 1.47 -14.35 -29.54
CA ASN A 74 0.14 -13.99 -29.04
C ASN A 74 -0.23 -14.75 -27.76
N ASP A 75 0.04 -16.05 -27.71
CA ASP A 75 -0.23 -16.90 -26.55
C ASP A 75 0.53 -16.39 -25.32
N LYS A 76 1.80 -16.00 -25.52
CA LYS A 76 2.61 -15.45 -24.43
C LYS A 76 2.16 -14.06 -24.00
N VAL A 77 1.81 -13.18 -24.93
CA VAL A 77 1.24 -11.85 -24.61
C VAL A 77 -0.07 -12.01 -23.84
N THR A 78 -0.92 -12.96 -24.24
CA THR A 78 -2.17 -13.29 -23.54
C THR A 78 -1.91 -13.78 -22.13
N TYR A 79 -0.90 -14.64 -21.95
CA TYR A 79 -0.47 -15.10 -20.64
C TYR A 79 0.02 -13.95 -19.76
N ILE A 80 0.92 -13.09 -20.27
CA ILE A 80 1.41 -11.90 -19.55
C ILE A 80 0.24 -11.01 -19.14
N LYS A 81 -0.69 -10.71 -20.04
CA LYS A 81 -1.89 -9.91 -19.73
C LYS A 81 -2.72 -10.53 -18.61
N SER A 82 -2.92 -11.85 -18.61
CA SER A 82 -3.63 -12.55 -17.54
C SER A 82 -2.91 -12.38 -16.20
N GLN A 83 -1.59 -12.50 -16.16
CA GLN A 83 -0.79 -12.30 -14.95
C GLN A 83 -0.83 -10.83 -14.48
N SER A 84 -0.82 -9.88 -15.42
CA SER A 84 -0.99 -8.46 -15.12
C SER A 84 -2.35 -8.20 -14.46
N ILE A 85 -3.44 -8.75 -14.98
CA ILE A 85 -4.77 -8.62 -14.37
C ILE A 85 -4.82 -9.20 -12.96
N THR A 86 -4.23 -10.39 -12.73
CA THR A 86 -4.13 -10.98 -11.38
C THR A 86 -3.38 -10.06 -10.42
N THR A 87 -2.23 -9.54 -10.85
CA THR A 87 -1.40 -8.60 -10.07
C THR A 87 -2.16 -7.31 -9.75
N ARG A 88 -2.89 -6.76 -10.74
CA ARG A 88 -3.73 -5.58 -10.57
C ARG A 88 -4.81 -5.77 -9.51
N ASN A 89 -5.47 -6.93 -9.53
CA ASN A 89 -6.52 -7.24 -8.57
C ASN A 89 -5.94 -7.39 -7.15
N GLN A 90 -4.75 -7.98 -7.01
CA GLN A 90 -4.03 -8.02 -5.73
C GLN A 90 -3.72 -6.59 -5.23
N LEU A 91 -3.14 -5.73 -6.07
CA LEU A 91 -2.86 -4.33 -5.72
C LEU A 91 -4.12 -3.55 -5.34
N SER A 92 -5.25 -3.78 -6.03
CA SER A 92 -6.53 -3.15 -5.68
C SER A 92 -7.03 -3.58 -4.30
N ASN A 93 -6.97 -4.87 -3.97
CA ASN A 93 -7.40 -5.37 -2.67
C ASN A 93 -6.51 -4.79 -1.56
N ILE A 94 -5.20 -4.78 -1.76
CA ILE A 94 -4.24 -4.19 -0.81
C ILE A 94 -4.54 -2.71 -0.59
N ARG A 95 -4.76 -1.95 -1.68
CA ARG A 95 -5.12 -0.53 -1.60
C ARG A 95 -6.38 -0.31 -0.76
N ASP A 96 -7.42 -1.10 -0.98
CA ASP A 96 -8.70 -0.96 -0.29
C ASP A 96 -8.56 -1.30 1.20
N ASP A 97 -7.78 -2.32 1.55
CA ASP A 97 -7.43 -2.69 2.93
C ASP A 97 -6.60 -1.62 3.64
N LEU A 98 -5.61 -1.04 2.96
CA LEU A 98 -4.79 0.06 3.49
C LEU A 98 -5.63 1.31 3.73
N ALA A 99 -6.52 1.66 2.78
CA ALA A 99 -7.43 2.78 2.93
C ALA A 99 -8.40 2.60 4.11
N GLN A 100 -8.89 1.37 4.34
CA GLN A 100 -9.70 1.06 5.51
C GLN A 100 -8.88 1.19 6.80
N SER A 101 -7.65 0.65 6.81
CA SER A 101 -6.75 0.73 7.97
C SER A 101 -6.44 2.18 8.38
N ILE A 102 -6.29 3.09 7.41
CA ILE A 102 -6.12 4.53 7.68
C ILE A 102 -7.36 5.11 8.36
N ARG A 103 -8.57 4.79 7.87
CA ARG A 103 -9.83 5.28 8.48
C ARG A 103 -9.99 4.81 9.92
N ASP A 104 -9.65 3.55 10.18
CA ASP A 104 -9.74 2.96 11.52
C ASP A 104 -8.69 3.55 12.47
N THR A 105 -7.48 3.79 11.95
CA THR A 105 -6.40 4.47 12.70
C THR A 105 -6.81 5.88 13.10
N LYS A 106 -7.37 6.66 12.16
CA LYS A 106 -7.88 8.02 12.45
C LYS A 106 -8.98 8.01 13.51
N THR A 107 -9.94 7.10 13.40
CA THR A 107 -11.01 6.94 14.40
C THR A 107 -10.45 6.61 15.79
N THR A 108 -9.41 5.77 15.85
CA THR A 108 -8.73 5.43 17.11
C THR A 108 -7.97 6.63 17.68
N LEU A 109 -7.28 7.39 16.82
CA LEU A 109 -6.54 8.58 17.22
C LEU A 109 -7.47 9.66 17.80
N GLU A 110 -8.63 9.88 17.20
CA GLU A 110 -9.66 10.79 17.71
C GLU A 110 -10.13 10.39 19.12
N LYS A 111 -10.41 9.09 19.32
CA LYS A 111 -10.80 8.56 20.64
C LYS A 111 -9.70 8.76 21.69
N LEU A 112 -8.45 8.41 21.36
CA LEU A 112 -7.33 8.57 22.29
C LEU A 112 -7.04 10.03 22.62
N THR A 113 -7.22 10.92 21.65
CA THR A 113 -7.08 12.37 21.85
C THR A 113 -8.14 12.88 22.83
N ALA A 114 -9.40 12.48 22.66
CA ALA A 114 -10.47 12.82 23.59
C ALA A 114 -10.25 12.24 25.01
N GLU A 115 -9.75 11.01 25.11
CA GLU A 115 -9.37 10.41 26.41
C GLU A 115 -8.24 11.20 27.09
N LYS A 116 -7.23 11.63 26.32
CA LYS A 116 -6.11 12.46 26.81
C LYS A 116 -6.62 13.82 27.33
N GLU A 117 -7.53 14.46 26.60
CA GLU A 117 -8.17 15.72 27.03
C GLU A 117 -8.95 15.54 28.34
N GLY A 118 -9.72 14.44 28.46
CA GLY A 118 -10.42 14.09 29.69
C GLY A 118 -9.48 13.88 30.89
N LEU A 119 -8.34 13.21 30.68
CA LEU A 119 -7.31 13.04 31.70
C LEU A 119 -6.64 14.36 32.10
N ASN A 120 -6.37 15.25 31.14
CA ASN A 120 -5.86 16.59 31.41
C ASN A 120 -6.86 17.40 32.28
N GLY A 121 -8.16 17.34 31.97
CA GLY A 121 -9.19 17.96 32.80
C GLY A 121 -9.21 17.42 34.23
N GLN A 122 -9.11 16.09 34.42
CA GLN A 122 -9.04 15.46 35.75
C GLN A 122 -7.78 15.88 36.52
N LYS A 123 -6.63 15.95 35.84
CA LYS A 123 -5.36 16.44 36.39
C LYS A 123 -5.51 17.85 36.96
N GLU A 124 -6.07 18.77 36.18
CA GLU A 124 -6.28 20.16 36.62
C GLU A 124 -7.17 20.26 37.86
N VAL A 125 -8.25 19.46 37.91
CA VAL A 125 -9.16 19.44 39.08
C VAL A 125 -8.43 18.98 40.33
N ILE A 126 -7.64 17.90 40.25
CA ILE A 126 -6.87 17.38 41.39
C ILE A 126 -5.77 18.37 41.80
N GLU A 127 -5.08 19.01 40.86
CA GLU A 127 -4.09 20.04 41.16
C GLU A 127 -4.70 21.24 41.90
N ARG A 128 -5.91 21.67 41.52
CA ARG A 128 -6.66 22.71 42.26
C ARG A 128 -7.05 22.25 43.66
N GLN A 129 -7.48 21.00 43.83
CA GLN A 129 -7.84 20.44 45.14
C GLN A 129 -6.61 20.34 46.07
N ILE A 130 -5.47 19.88 45.56
CA ILE A 130 -4.20 19.86 46.31
C ILE A 130 -3.80 21.27 46.71
N LYS A 131 -3.88 22.25 45.78
CA LYS A 131 -3.55 23.65 46.08
C LYS A 131 -4.46 24.24 47.15
N ALA A 132 -5.77 23.99 47.08
CA ALA A 132 -6.73 24.43 48.09
C ALA A 132 -6.42 23.81 49.47
N LYS A 133 -6.10 22.51 49.51
CA LYS A 133 -5.71 21.81 50.75
C LYS A 133 -4.39 22.31 51.33
N LYS A 134 -3.40 22.63 50.49
CA LYS A 134 -2.15 23.25 50.96
C LYS A 134 -2.38 24.65 51.54
N ALA A 135 -3.20 25.47 50.89
CA ALA A 135 -3.57 26.79 51.43
C ALA A 135 -4.34 26.68 52.77
N GLU A 136 -5.19 25.65 52.92
CA GLU A 136 -5.86 25.34 54.18
C GLU A 136 -4.83 25.01 55.28
N ILE A 137 -3.82 24.18 54.99
CA ILE A 137 -2.70 23.89 55.91
C ILE A 137 -1.95 25.16 56.29
N ASP A 138 -1.57 25.99 55.32
CA ASP A 138 -0.79 27.22 55.57
C ASP A 138 -1.56 28.18 56.48
N GLY A 139 -2.89 28.27 56.31
CA GLY A 139 -3.78 29.01 57.21
C GLY A 139 -3.75 28.46 58.64
N TYR A 140 -3.89 27.14 58.83
CA TYR A 140 -3.81 26.53 60.15
C TYR A 140 -2.43 26.66 60.79
N MET A 141 -1.34 26.54 60.02
CA MET A 141 0.03 26.75 60.50
C MET A 141 0.25 28.17 61.02
N THR A 142 -0.38 29.16 60.38
CA THR A 142 -0.29 30.58 60.77
C THR A 142 -1.10 30.89 62.04
N VAL A 143 -2.25 30.24 62.24
CA VAL A 143 -3.18 30.53 63.34
C VAL A 143 -2.98 29.63 64.57
N PHE A 144 -2.54 28.38 64.37
CA PHE A 144 -2.57 27.31 65.38
C PHE A 144 -1.29 26.48 65.39
N TRP A 145 -0.14 27.12 65.57
CA TRP A 145 1.17 26.44 65.64
C TRP A 145 1.29 25.38 66.75
N ILE A 146 0.39 25.43 67.74
CA ILE A 146 0.33 24.54 68.91
C ILE A 146 -0.49 23.25 68.72
N PHE A 147 -1.22 23.09 67.60
CA PHE A 147 -2.05 21.88 67.35
C PHE A 147 -1.49 21.00 66.22
N SER A 148 -0.29 20.44 66.43
CA SER A 148 0.39 19.58 65.45
C SER A 148 -0.43 18.38 64.96
N TRP A 149 -1.36 17.87 65.77
CA TRP A 149 -2.24 16.75 65.39
C TRP A 149 -3.25 17.11 64.29
N ILE A 150 -3.73 18.36 64.25
CA ILE A 150 -4.64 18.85 63.20
C ILE A 150 -3.89 18.95 61.87
N ILE A 151 -2.67 19.48 61.90
CA ILE A 151 -1.79 19.57 60.72
C ILE A 151 -1.48 18.16 60.17
N ALA A 152 -1.21 17.19 61.06
CA ALA A 152 -0.98 15.80 60.67
C ALA A 152 -2.20 15.15 59.98
N LEU A 153 -3.41 15.35 60.51
CA LEU A 153 -4.65 14.86 59.90
C LEU A 153 -4.88 15.43 58.50
N ILE A 154 -4.57 16.71 58.29
CA ILE A 154 -4.75 17.35 56.98
C ILE A 154 -3.67 16.89 56.00
N LEU A 155 -2.42 16.73 56.42
CA LEU A 155 -1.36 16.13 55.58
C LEU A 155 -1.72 14.71 55.14
N GLU A 156 -2.27 13.89 56.04
CA GLU A 156 -2.75 12.54 55.74
C GLU A 156 -3.86 12.58 54.66
N SER A 157 -4.72 13.61 54.70
CA SER A 157 -5.79 13.79 53.72
C SER A 157 -5.32 14.17 52.31
N ILE A 158 -4.08 14.66 52.14
CA ILE A 158 -3.51 15.02 50.83
C ILE A 158 -2.94 13.81 50.09
N LYS A 159 -2.38 12.83 50.82
CA LYS A 159 -1.79 11.60 50.25
C LYS A 159 -2.63 10.92 49.15
N PRO A 160 -3.96 10.72 49.29
CA PRO A 160 -4.76 10.11 48.23
C PRO A 160 -4.85 10.97 46.97
N PHE A 161 -4.80 12.31 47.08
CA PHE A 161 -4.79 13.20 45.92
C PHE A 161 -3.45 13.16 45.17
N ASP A 162 -2.33 13.14 45.91
CA ASP A 162 -1.00 12.98 45.30
C ASP A 162 -0.88 11.64 44.58
N ALA A 163 -1.40 10.55 45.16
CA ALA A 163 -1.46 9.24 44.52
C ALA A 163 -2.30 9.25 43.23
N ALA A 164 -3.50 9.85 43.29
CA ALA A 164 -4.37 9.98 42.11
C ALA A 164 -3.75 10.86 41.01
N LEU A 165 -3.04 11.93 41.39
CA LEU A 165 -2.33 12.80 40.45
C LEU A 165 -1.20 12.05 39.73
N ASN A 166 -0.43 11.24 40.47
CA ASN A 166 0.63 10.43 39.89
C ASN A 166 0.06 9.37 38.94
N GLU A 167 -1.03 8.70 39.31
CA GLU A 167 -1.71 7.74 38.42
C GLU A 167 -2.20 8.40 37.12
N ILE A 168 -2.76 9.61 37.18
CA ILE A 168 -3.19 10.35 35.99
C ILE A 168 -2.00 10.75 35.12
N LYS A 169 -0.87 11.18 35.73
CA LYS A 169 0.35 11.48 34.98
C LYS A 169 0.88 10.25 34.26
N ASP A 170 0.91 9.10 34.92
CA ASP A 170 1.35 7.84 34.31
C ASP A 170 0.44 7.44 33.13
N LYS A 171 -0.89 7.59 33.29
CA LYS A 171 -1.85 7.35 32.21
C LYS A 171 -1.67 8.32 31.04
N LEU A 172 -1.43 9.61 31.30
CA LEU A 172 -1.16 10.60 30.26
C LEU A 172 0.09 10.25 29.45
N VAL A 173 1.19 9.89 30.12
CA VAL A 173 2.44 9.47 29.46
C VAL A 173 2.20 8.22 28.61
N ALA A 174 1.44 7.23 29.12
CA ALA A 174 1.09 6.04 28.36
C ALA A 174 0.27 6.38 27.11
N LYS A 175 -0.72 7.28 27.23
CA LYS A 175 -1.56 7.73 26.11
C LYS A 175 -0.78 8.54 25.08
N GLU A 176 0.17 9.37 25.51
CA GLU A 176 1.04 10.10 24.59
C GLU A 176 1.90 9.16 23.75
N ARG A 177 2.47 8.11 24.35
CA ARG A 177 3.19 7.08 23.61
C ARG A 177 2.29 6.29 22.66
N GLU A 178 1.07 5.97 23.07
CA GLU A 178 0.09 5.28 22.23
C GLU A 178 -0.26 6.11 20.98
N ILE A 179 -0.50 7.41 21.14
CA ILE A 179 -0.75 8.36 20.06
C ILE A 179 0.46 8.47 19.13
N GLU A 180 1.67 8.65 19.68
CA GLU A 180 2.90 8.76 18.88
C GLU A 180 3.16 7.51 18.03
N ASN A 181 2.94 6.32 18.61
CA ASN A 181 3.06 5.07 17.89
C ASN A 181 2.03 4.97 16.75
N LEU A 182 0.78 5.35 17.00
CA LEU A 182 -0.27 5.34 15.96
C LEU A 182 -0.01 6.36 14.85
N ASP A 183 0.47 7.56 15.15
CA ASP A 183 0.81 8.57 14.15
C ASP A 183 1.95 8.10 13.23
N ASN A 184 3.01 7.52 13.83
CA ASN A 184 4.11 6.90 13.07
C ASN A 184 3.63 5.74 12.19
N ASN A 185 2.62 5.00 12.65
CA ASN A 185 2.03 3.91 11.90
C ASN A 185 1.15 4.40 10.75
N GLU A 186 0.33 5.42 10.97
CA GLU A 186 -0.48 6.05 9.93
C GLU A 186 0.41 6.51 8.77
N LYS A 187 1.54 7.15 9.08
CA LYS A 187 2.53 7.56 8.07
C LYS A 187 3.06 6.40 7.23
N LYS A 188 3.38 5.26 7.85
CA LYS A 188 3.85 4.07 7.12
C LYS A 188 2.75 3.47 6.23
N ILE A 189 1.51 3.40 6.73
CA ILE A 189 0.38 2.89 5.95
C ILE A 189 0.07 3.82 4.78
N GLN A 190 0.17 5.14 4.97
CA GLN A 190 0.01 6.11 3.90
C GLN A 190 1.09 5.93 2.82
N GLN A 191 2.36 5.73 3.21
CA GLN A 191 3.43 5.44 2.25
C GLN A 191 3.17 4.16 1.45
N LEU A 192 2.70 3.10 2.09
CA LEU A 192 2.33 1.85 1.41
C LEU A 192 1.13 2.04 0.48
N LEU A 193 0.15 2.87 0.88
CA LEU A 193 -0.99 3.19 0.05
C LEU A 193 -0.56 3.93 -1.21
N ASP A 194 0.30 4.94 -1.07
CA ASP A 194 0.82 5.72 -2.20
C ASP A 194 1.61 4.82 -3.16
N GLN A 195 2.49 3.96 -2.63
CA GLN A 195 3.19 2.95 -3.42
C GLN A 195 2.23 1.99 -4.15
N SER A 196 1.17 1.52 -3.49
CA SER A 196 0.19 0.62 -4.12
C SER A 196 -0.50 1.27 -5.32
N ILE A 197 -0.76 2.58 -5.25
CA ILE A 197 -1.39 3.36 -6.34
C ILE A 197 -0.42 3.50 -7.51
N GLU A 198 0.85 3.82 -7.25
CA GLU A 198 1.88 3.92 -8.28
C GLU A 198 2.05 2.59 -9.03
N LEU A 199 2.21 1.48 -8.29
CA LEU A 199 2.35 0.15 -8.88
C LEU A 199 1.09 -0.28 -9.63
N PHE A 200 -0.10 0.06 -9.12
CA PHE A 200 -1.37 -0.21 -9.81
C PHE A 200 -1.41 0.49 -11.17
N ASN A 201 -1.05 1.77 -11.22
CA ASN A 201 -1.02 2.55 -12.46
C ASN A 201 0.00 1.99 -13.45
N SER A 202 1.17 1.57 -12.96
CA SER A 202 2.20 0.97 -13.80
C SER A 202 1.76 -0.40 -14.37
N ASN A 203 1.12 -1.22 -13.55
CA ASN A 203 0.51 -2.47 -14.00
C ASN A 203 -0.62 -2.26 -15.02
N GLN A 204 -1.41 -1.19 -14.86
CA GLN A 204 -2.42 -0.81 -15.84
C GLN A 204 -1.80 -0.46 -17.20
N GLN A 205 -0.65 0.21 -17.22
CA GLN A 205 0.10 0.47 -18.45
C GLN A 205 0.57 -0.84 -19.11
N LEU A 206 1.05 -1.83 -18.34
CA LEU A 206 1.39 -3.16 -18.86
C LEU A 206 0.19 -3.84 -19.53
N CYS A 207 -1.00 -3.77 -18.91
CA CYS A 207 -2.22 -4.33 -19.48
C CYS A 207 -2.57 -3.66 -20.82
N THR A 208 -2.57 -2.33 -20.86
CA THR A 208 -2.84 -1.55 -22.08
C THR A 208 -1.83 -1.83 -23.18
N GLN A 209 -0.55 -2.01 -22.85
CA GLN A 209 0.48 -2.38 -23.82
C GLN A 209 0.25 -3.80 -24.37
N CYS A 210 -0.18 -4.75 -23.53
CA CYS A 210 -0.57 -6.09 -24.00
C CYS A 210 -1.79 -6.04 -24.92
N ASP A 211 -2.80 -5.20 -24.62
CA ASP A 211 -3.97 -5.00 -25.49
C ASP A 211 -3.56 -4.47 -26.87
N ALA A 212 -2.66 -3.49 -26.91
CA ALA A 212 -2.12 -2.94 -28.15
C ALA A 212 -1.39 -4.02 -28.97
N MET A 213 -0.54 -4.81 -28.31
CA MET A 213 0.15 -5.94 -28.95
C MET A 213 -0.82 -6.96 -29.55
N GLN A 214 -1.83 -7.38 -28.79
CA GLN A 214 -2.86 -8.31 -29.28
C GLN A 214 -3.61 -7.74 -30.48
N GLY A 215 -3.97 -6.45 -30.43
CA GLY A 215 -4.58 -5.76 -31.56
C GLY A 215 -3.70 -5.76 -32.81
N ASN A 216 -2.40 -5.48 -32.64
CA ASN A 216 -1.45 -5.48 -33.75
C ASN A 216 -1.17 -6.88 -34.30
N ILE A 217 -1.15 -7.91 -33.46
CA ILE A 217 -1.07 -9.30 -33.89
C ILE A 217 -2.29 -9.68 -34.74
N ASN A 218 -3.51 -9.36 -34.27
CA ASN A 218 -4.73 -9.60 -35.05
C ASN A 218 -4.70 -8.86 -36.40
N ASN A 219 -4.23 -7.62 -36.41
CA ASN A 219 -4.06 -6.83 -37.63
C ASN A 219 -3.06 -7.45 -38.62
N ILE A 220 -2.01 -8.12 -38.13
CA ILE A 220 -1.06 -8.87 -38.96
C ILE A 220 -1.75 -10.13 -39.52
N GLN A 221 -2.43 -10.89 -38.67
CA GLN A 221 -3.17 -12.09 -39.08
C GLN A 221 -4.22 -11.80 -40.16
N ASP A 222 -4.92 -10.66 -40.07
CA ASP A 222 -5.90 -10.27 -41.07
C ASP A 222 -5.24 -9.90 -42.42
N SER A 223 -4.07 -9.26 -42.41
CA SER A 223 -3.30 -9.04 -43.65
C SER A 223 -2.77 -10.34 -44.26
N LEU A 224 -2.41 -11.33 -43.44
CA LEU A 224 -2.00 -12.64 -43.96
C LEU A 224 -3.13 -13.34 -44.73
N LYS A 225 -4.39 -13.14 -44.33
CA LYS A 225 -5.56 -13.67 -45.06
C LYS A 225 -5.82 -12.98 -46.41
N ARG A 226 -5.27 -11.78 -46.60
CA ARG A 226 -5.47 -10.93 -47.80
C ARG A 226 -4.13 -10.53 -48.40
N ILE A 227 -3.20 -11.47 -48.45
CA ILE A 227 -1.81 -11.17 -48.76
C ILE A 227 -1.59 -10.61 -50.17
N ASP A 228 -2.48 -10.98 -51.10
CA ASP A 228 -2.57 -10.43 -52.45
C ASP A 228 -2.82 -8.91 -52.48
N LEU A 229 -3.50 -8.37 -51.46
CA LEU A 229 -3.86 -6.96 -51.36
C LEU A 229 -3.01 -6.20 -50.33
N GLU A 230 -2.61 -6.86 -49.25
CA GLU A 230 -2.07 -6.21 -48.04
C GLU A 230 -0.61 -6.54 -47.74
N SER A 231 0.09 -7.28 -48.61
CA SER A 231 1.51 -7.66 -48.44
C SER A 231 2.42 -6.48 -48.06
N HIS A 232 2.24 -5.32 -48.69
CA HIS A 232 3.02 -4.11 -48.43
C HIS A 232 2.86 -3.53 -47.01
N PHE A 233 1.81 -3.89 -46.28
CA PHE A 233 1.58 -3.47 -44.90
C PHE A 233 2.21 -4.40 -43.86
N LEU A 234 2.61 -5.62 -44.23
CA LEU A 234 3.12 -6.60 -43.26
C LEU A 234 4.42 -6.14 -42.59
N LYS A 235 5.36 -5.57 -43.36
CA LYS A 235 6.63 -5.06 -42.80
C LYS A 235 6.40 -3.92 -41.80
N PRO A 236 5.65 -2.85 -42.11
CA PRO A 236 5.29 -1.82 -41.13
C PRO A 236 4.60 -2.39 -39.88
N LYS A 237 3.64 -3.31 -40.04
CA LYS A 237 2.93 -3.92 -38.91
C LYS A 237 3.86 -4.74 -38.00
N LEU A 238 4.83 -5.45 -38.59
CA LEU A 238 5.85 -6.18 -37.84
C LEU A 238 6.76 -5.22 -37.05
N MET A 239 7.18 -4.10 -37.64
CA MET A 239 7.95 -3.08 -36.90
C MET A 239 7.16 -2.49 -35.72
N THR A 240 5.85 -2.30 -35.87
CA THR A 240 4.99 -1.86 -34.76
C THR A 240 4.96 -2.89 -33.63
N LEU A 241 4.88 -4.18 -33.94
CA LEU A 241 4.92 -5.25 -32.92
C LEU A 241 6.22 -5.24 -32.10
N GLU A 242 7.37 -5.01 -32.74
CA GLU A 242 8.66 -4.87 -32.04
C GLU A 242 8.69 -3.65 -31.13
N LYS A 243 8.15 -2.52 -31.63
CA LYS A 243 8.03 -1.28 -30.86
C LYS A 243 7.16 -1.48 -29.63
N ASP A 244 6.04 -2.18 -29.78
CA ASP A 244 5.15 -2.47 -28.67
C ASP A 244 5.80 -3.34 -27.59
N TRP A 245 6.55 -4.38 -28.00
CA TRP A 245 7.33 -5.19 -27.06
C TRP A 245 8.38 -4.36 -26.34
N SER A 246 9.08 -3.48 -27.05
CA SER A 246 10.03 -2.53 -26.46
C SER A 246 9.35 -1.59 -25.46
N GLY A 247 8.13 -1.15 -25.77
CA GLY A 247 7.29 -0.38 -24.84
C GLY A 247 6.97 -1.16 -23.57
N LEU A 248 6.59 -2.44 -23.69
CA LEU A 248 6.34 -3.33 -22.56
C LEU A 248 7.59 -3.47 -21.69
N MET A 249 8.75 -3.69 -22.30
CA MET A 249 10.02 -3.80 -21.60
C MET A 249 10.40 -2.51 -20.87
N ASN A 250 10.18 -1.34 -21.45
CA ASN A 250 10.47 -0.05 -20.80
C ASN A 250 9.66 0.13 -19.52
N ILE A 251 8.37 -0.24 -19.52
CA ILE A 251 7.52 -0.19 -18.32
C ILE A 251 8.10 -1.10 -17.22
N THR A 252 8.67 -2.26 -17.57
CA THR A 252 9.31 -3.14 -16.58
C THR A 252 10.65 -2.64 -16.03
N HIS A 253 11.29 -1.63 -16.64
CA HIS A 253 12.54 -1.05 -16.14
C HIS A 253 12.32 0.16 -15.22
N THR A 254 11.18 0.82 -15.35
CA THR A 254 10.79 1.97 -14.52
C THR A 254 10.17 1.58 -13.18
N ASN A 255 9.91 0.28 -12.96
CA ASN A 255 9.44 -0.30 -11.70
C ASN A 255 10.51 -1.20 -11.07
#